data_AF-A0A182EMI5-F1
#
_entry.id   AF-A0A182EMI5-F1
#
_cell.length_a   1.000
_cell.length_b   1.000
_cell.length_c   1.000
_cell.angle_alpha   90.00
_cell.angle_beta   90.00
_cell.angle_gamma   90.00
#
_symmetry.space_group_name_H-M   'P 1'
#
loop_
_entity.id
_entity.type
_entity.pdbx_description
1 polymer ?
#
loop_
_entity_poly.entity_id
_entity_poly.type
_entity_poly.pdbx_seq_one_letter_code
_entity_poly.pdbx_strand_id
1 'polypeptide(L)'
;MIQDADLVQLLPAGHSVGSIRTRHPLMYVFSGGNEDAAFFSVNGFSILLDGGDEKVVPYWNLIRNYDKISAAVVTRISPKCLQGISAILMRKYLQECHPNFGSLICNLPPSSVTNGDSEASKVLRAMHEGLRAEGLKPIEAFASTKLEPITLYEVIGEGALRMIVLNPERNSKDLTSLLHALKTDENIEKFAALTSLAFLLVWYPSDHTMPVSRILITGKFIF
;
A
#
# COMPACT_ATOMS: atom_id res chain seq x y z
N MET A 1 -16.96 -13.74 14.13
CA MET A 1 -17.46 -13.10 12.91
C MET A 1 -17.71 -11.65 13.27
N ILE A 2 -16.70 -10.80 13.08
CA ILE A 2 -16.78 -9.37 13.41
C ILE A 2 -17.51 -8.67 12.25
N GLN A 3 -18.72 -8.16 12.51
CA GLN A 3 -19.55 -7.41 11.56
C GLN A 3 -18.98 -6.03 11.27
N ASP A 4 -19.34 -5.45 10.12
CA ASP A 4 -18.84 -4.17 9.62
C ASP A 4 -18.98 -3.00 10.61
N ALA A 5 -19.99 -3.02 11.50
CA ALA A 5 -20.18 -2.02 12.56
C ALA A 5 -19.01 -1.92 13.57
N ASP A 6 -18.21 -2.98 13.71
CA ASP A 6 -17.05 -3.01 14.61
C ASP A 6 -15.90 -2.15 14.05
N LEU A 7 -15.73 -2.06 12.73
CA LEU A 7 -14.61 -1.32 12.14
C LEU A 7 -14.59 0.15 12.57
N VAL A 8 -15.75 0.79 12.72
CA VAL A 8 -15.84 2.18 13.18
C VAL A 8 -15.31 2.36 14.60
N GLN A 9 -15.53 1.36 15.46
CA GLN A 9 -15.04 1.35 16.84
C GLN A 9 -13.54 0.99 16.90
N LEU A 10 -13.10 0.03 16.09
CA LEU A 10 -11.70 -0.38 16.00
C LEU A 10 -10.79 0.71 15.42
N LEU A 11 -11.31 1.50 14.47
CA LEU A 11 -10.60 2.54 13.75
C LEU A 11 -11.32 3.90 13.93
N PRO A 12 -11.28 4.50 15.13
CA PRO A 12 -11.98 5.75 15.41
C PRO A 12 -11.39 6.92 14.61
N ALA A 13 -12.24 7.82 14.11
CA ALA A 13 -11.78 9.00 13.37
C ALA A 13 -10.84 9.87 14.23
N GLY A 14 -9.97 10.64 13.57
CA GLY A 14 -9.15 11.66 14.24
C GLY A 14 -10.00 12.81 14.78
N HIS A 15 -9.55 13.43 15.87
CA HIS A 15 -10.21 14.61 16.46
C HIS A 15 -9.69 15.93 15.87
N SER A 16 -8.48 15.91 15.32
CA SER A 16 -7.81 17.05 14.72
C SER A 16 -7.12 16.58 13.45
N VAL A 17 -7.31 17.30 12.35
CA VAL A 17 -6.74 16.96 11.04
C VAL A 17 -5.69 18.00 10.68
N GLY A 18 -4.52 17.55 10.22
CA GLY A 18 -3.43 18.43 9.81
C GLY A 18 -2.41 17.77 8.91
N SER A 19 -1.37 18.52 8.53
CA SER A 19 -0.25 18.03 7.75
C SER A 19 1.02 18.01 8.60
N ILE A 20 1.71 16.87 8.65
CA ILE A 20 3.05 16.80 9.22
C ILE A 20 4.06 16.99 8.09
N ARG A 21 4.94 17.98 8.26
CA ARG A 21 6.04 18.25 7.31
C ARG A 21 7.38 17.95 7.99
N THR A 22 7.96 16.81 7.65
CA THR A 22 9.33 16.48 8.02
C THR A 22 10.30 17.09 7.01
N ARG A 23 11.37 17.74 7.45
CA ARG A 23 12.40 18.28 6.52
C ARG A 23 13.34 17.21 5.97
N HIS A 24 13.47 16.09 6.71
CA HIS A 24 14.31 14.97 6.33
C HIS A 24 13.44 13.75 6.09
N PRO A 25 13.84 12.83 5.19
CA PRO A 25 13.16 11.55 5.03
C PRO A 25 13.08 10.81 6.36
N LEU A 26 11.86 10.42 6.74
CA LEU A 26 11.56 9.69 7.96
C LEU A 26 10.75 8.44 7.63
N MET A 27 11.09 7.32 8.26
CA MET A 27 10.36 6.07 8.12
C MET A 27 9.99 5.52 9.49
N TYR A 28 8.70 5.32 9.72
CA TYR A 28 8.18 4.56 10.85
C TYR A 28 7.89 3.14 10.38
N VAL A 29 8.23 2.15 11.19
CA VAL A 29 7.95 0.73 10.93
C VAL A 29 7.06 0.22 12.04
N PHE A 30 6.03 -0.52 11.67
CA PHE A 30 5.02 -1.07 12.57
C PHE A 30 4.92 -2.57 12.34
N SER A 31 5.04 -3.35 13.42
CA SER A 31 4.67 -4.75 13.38
C SER A 31 3.15 -4.85 13.31
N GLY A 32 2.64 -5.46 12.24
CA GLY A 32 1.21 -5.57 11.96
C GLY A 32 0.68 -6.99 12.10
N GLY A 33 1.34 -7.82 12.93
CA GLY A 33 1.06 -9.25 13.09
C GLY A 33 2.08 -10.09 12.34
N ASN A 34 1.63 -10.87 11.34
CA ASN A 34 2.56 -11.62 10.45
C ASN A 34 3.00 -10.82 9.21
N GLU A 35 2.49 -9.61 9.08
CA GLU A 35 2.77 -8.65 8.01
C GLU A 35 3.12 -7.32 8.66
N ASP A 36 4.12 -6.62 8.14
CA ASP A 36 4.45 -5.29 8.63
C ASP A 36 3.76 -4.19 7.83
N ALA A 37 3.82 -2.99 8.37
CA ALA A 37 3.54 -1.76 7.65
C ALA A 37 4.62 -0.73 7.92
N ALA A 38 4.81 0.20 7.00
CA ALA A 38 5.71 1.33 7.20
C ALA A 38 5.10 2.63 6.70
N PHE A 39 5.40 3.73 7.40
CA PHE A 39 4.98 5.07 7.00
C PHE A 39 6.22 5.91 6.72
N PHE A 40 6.41 6.26 5.45
CA PHE A 40 7.47 7.14 4.99
C PHE A 40 6.95 8.56 4.84
N SER A 41 7.72 9.57 5.25
CA SER A 41 7.38 10.98 5.00
C SER A 41 8.62 11.84 4.73
N VAL A 42 8.51 12.72 3.74
CA VAL A 42 9.49 13.76 3.41
C VAL A 42 8.79 14.98 2.84
N ASN A 43 9.09 16.16 3.37
CA ASN A 43 8.57 17.46 2.92
C ASN A 43 7.04 17.53 2.75
N GLY A 44 6.29 16.76 3.55
CA GLY A 44 4.83 16.71 3.47
C GLY A 44 4.28 15.72 2.42
N PHE A 45 5.17 15.10 1.64
CA PHE A 45 4.84 13.87 0.92
C PHE A 45 4.87 12.69 1.89
N SER A 46 3.95 11.75 1.73
CA SER A 46 3.92 10.54 2.56
C SER A 46 3.53 9.29 1.78
N ILE A 47 4.16 8.18 2.12
CA ILE A 47 3.86 6.86 1.58
C ILE A 47 3.47 5.94 2.74
N LEU A 48 2.29 5.33 2.67
CA LEU A 48 1.95 4.18 3.50
C LEU A 48 2.31 2.91 2.73
N LEU A 49 3.22 2.11 3.27
CA LEU A 49 3.64 0.82 2.76
C LEU A 49 2.91 -0.26 3.54
N ASP A 50 2.07 -1.05 2.85
CA ASP A 50 1.29 -2.16 3.39
C ASP A 50 0.37 -1.82 4.59
N GLY A 51 -0.39 -2.82 5.00
CA GLY A 51 -1.49 -2.71 5.95
C GLY A 51 -1.25 -3.29 7.34
N GLY A 52 -0.38 -4.30 7.45
CA GLY A 52 -0.51 -5.35 8.46
C GLY A 52 -1.59 -6.38 8.12
N ASP A 53 -1.64 -7.50 8.85
CA ASP A 53 -2.61 -8.60 8.62
C ASP A 53 -3.82 -8.61 9.56
N GLU A 54 -3.99 -7.53 10.34
CA GLU A 54 -5.09 -7.36 11.27
C GLU A 54 -6.09 -6.28 10.84
N LYS A 55 -7.34 -6.39 11.33
CA LYS A 55 -8.37 -5.34 11.17
C LYS A 55 -8.11 -4.15 12.11
N VAL A 56 -7.46 -4.40 13.24
CA VAL A 56 -6.98 -3.35 14.15
C VAL A 56 -5.63 -2.90 13.61
N VAL A 57 -5.62 -1.72 13.00
CA VAL A 57 -4.42 -1.21 12.35
C VAL A 57 -3.54 -0.49 13.39
N PRO A 58 -2.33 -0.98 13.70
CA PRO A 58 -1.54 -0.51 14.84
C PRO A 58 -1.11 0.95 14.73
N TYR A 59 -0.90 1.43 13.51
CA TYR A 59 -0.53 2.82 13.21
C TYR A 59 -1.73 3.73 12.92
N TRP A 60 -2.96 3.25 13.05
CA TRP A 60 -4.16 4.06 12.80
C TRP A 60 -4.15 5.35 13.64
N ASN A 61 -3.74 5.26 14.91
CA ASN A 61 -3.64 6.41 15.80
C ASN A 61 -2.66 7.49 15.30
N LEU A 62 -1.63 7.10 14.54
CA LEU A 62 -0.71 8.03 13.90
C LEU A 62 -1.37 8.68 12.68
N ILE A 63 -1.93 7.86 11.78
CA ILE A 63 -2.35 8.35 10.46
C ILE A 63 -3.74 9.01 10.44
N ARG A 64 -4.63 8.71 11.40
CA ARG A 64 -6.02 9.21 11.44
C ARG A 64 -6.15 10.74 11.57
N ASN A 65 -5.06 11.41 11.94
CA ASN A 65 -5.00 12.87 12.08
C ASN A 65 -4.33 13.54 10.88
N TYR A 66 -3.87 12.78 9.88
CA TYR A 66 -3.34 13.35 8.64
C TYR A 66 -4.51 13.77 7.75
N ASP A 67 -4.41 14.94 7.13
CA ASP A 67 -5.37 15.34 6.10
C ASP A 67 -5.34 14.37 4.91
N LYS A 68 -4.12 14.05 4.46
CA LYS A 68 -3.87 13.25 3.29
C LYS A 68 -2.65 12.36 3.46
N ILE A 69 -2.75 11.13 2.99
CA ILE A 69 -1.61 10.27 2.65
C ILE A 69 -1.39 10.37 1.14
N SER A 70 -0.20 10.79 0.72
CA SER A 70 0.06 11.06 -0.71
C SER A 70 -0.08 9.81 -1.58
N ALA A 71 0.48 8.68 -1.13
CA ALA A 71 0.35 7.39 -1.79
C ALA A 71 0.25 6.25 -0.76
N ALA A 72 -0.52 5.22 -1.06
CA ALA A 72 -0.40 3.92 -0.42
C ALA A 72 0.19 2.92 -1.41
N VAL A 73 1.04 2.01 -0.94
CA VAL A 73 1.64 0.95 -1.75
C VAL A 73 1.31 -0.37 -1.08
N VAL A 74 0.67 -1.29 -1.80
CA VAL A 74 0.49 -2.67 -1.35
C VAL A 74 1.44 -3.56 -2.12
N THR A 75 2.30 -4.26 -1.38
CA THR A 75 3.38 -5.03 -1.98
C THR A 75 2.96 -6.41 -2.44
N ARG A 76 1.98 -7.06 -1.78
CA ARG A 76 1.58 -8.43 -2.10
C ARG A 76 0.08 -8.59 -2.27
N ILE A 77 -0.29 -9.38 -3.26
CA ILE A 77 -1.67 -9.81 -3.46
C ILE A 77 -1.89 -11.11 -2.69
N SER A 78 -2.07 -10.97 -1.38
CA SER A 78 -2.49 -12.06 -0.50
C SER A 78 -3.52 -11.56 0.52
N PRO A 79 -4.36 -12.46 1.09
CA PRO A 79 -5.35 -12.06 2.07
C PRO A 79 -4.73 -11.31 3.25
N LYS A 80 -3.59 -11.78 3.74
CA LYS A 80 -2.87 -11.18 4.86
C LYS A 80 -2.39 -9.77 4.55
N CYS A 81 -1.65 -9.58 3.46
CA CYS A 81 -1.07 -8.28 3.11
C CYS A 81 -2.15 -7.23 2.77
N LEU A 82 -3.26 -7.66 2.16
CA LEU A 82 -4.37 -6.78 1.82
C LEU A 82 -5.27 -6.42 3.02
N GLN A 83 -5.21 -7.18 4.12
CA GLN A 83 -6.17 -7.07 5.22
C GLN A 83 -6.19 -5.67 5.85
N GLY A 84 -5.05 -5.11 6.24
CA GLY A 84 -5.01 -3.81 6.90
C GLY A 84 -5.48 -2.65 6.00
N ILE A 85 -5.02 -2.60 4.74
CA ILE A 85 -5.47 -1.58 3.79
C ILE A 85 -6.96 -1.74 3.46
N SER A 86 -7.44 -2.97 3.28
CA SER A 86 -8.87 -3.23 3.05
C SER A 86 -9.72 -2.79 4.25
N ALA A 87 -9.23 -3.00 5.48
CA ALA A 87 -9.92 -2.56 6.69
C ALA A 87 -10.02 -1.03 6.77
N ILE A 88 -8.95 -0.30 6.41
CA ILE A 88 -8.97 1.17 6.33
C ILE A 88 -9.98 1.65 5.28
N LEU A 89 -9.95 1.08 4.08
CA LEU A 89 -10.85 1.49 2.99
C LEU A 89 -12.31 1.17 3.33
N MET A 90 -12.61 -0.01 3.88
CA MET A 90 -13.96 -0.36 4.31
C MET A 90 -14.42 0.49 5.48
N ARG A 91 -13.52 0.81 6.42
CA ARG A 91 -13.81 1.77 7.49
C ARG A 91 -14.25 3.13 6.92
N LYS A 92 -13.55 3.63 5.90
CA LYS A 92 -13.87 4.91 5.25
C LYS A 92 -15.17 4.84 4.45
N TYR A 93 -15.45 3.70 3.80
CA TYR A 93 -16.73 3.42 3.14
C TYR A 93 -17.91 3.46 4.12
N LEU A 94 -17.76 2.93 5.33
CA LEU A 94 -18.82 2.93 6.35
C LEU A 94 -19.10 4.33 6.91
N GLN A 95 -18.06 5.12 7.12
CA GLN A 95 -18.19 6.49 7.57
C GLN A 95 -16.96 7.29 7.14
N GLU A 96 -17.18 8.37 6.41
CA GLU A 96 -16.12 9.24 5.93
C GLU A 96 -15.20 9.69 7.08
N CYS A 97 -13.89 9.50 6.89
CA CYS A 97 -12.88 9.94 7.83
C CYS A 97 -11.53 10.16 7.13
N HIS A 98 -10.67 10.94 7.77
CA HIS A 98 -9.28 11.13 7.37
C HIS A 98 -8.40 9.91 7.74
N PRO A 99 -7.28 9.70 7.03
CA PRO A 99 -6.76 10.52 5.93
C PRO A 99 -7.42 10.22 4.58
N ASN A 100 -7.38 11.19 3.66
CA ASN A 100 -7.65 10.93 2.24
C ASN A 100 -6.43 10.28 1.59
N PHE A 101 -6.63 9.31 0.70
CA PHE A 101 -5.54 8.71 -0.07
C PHE A 101 -5.41 9.41 -1.43
N GLY A 102 -4.20 9.87 -1.76
CA GLY A 102 -3.95 10.50 -3.06
C GLY A 102 -3.87 9.49 -4.22
N SER A 103 -3.28 8.33 -3.96
CA SER A 103 -3.18 7.22 -4.90
C SER A 103 -2.98 5.90 -4.16
N LEU A 104 -3.32 4.79 -4.82
CA LEU A 104 -2.94 3.44 -4.40
C LEU A 104 -2.10 2.81 -5.51
N ILE A 105 -0.90 2.36 -5.20
CA ILE A 105 -0.04 1.57 -6.08
C ILE A 105 -0.18 0.10 -5.66
N CYS A 106 -0.72 -0.72 -6.54
CA CYS A 106 -0.99 -2.13 -6.27
C CYS A 106 -1.29 -2.86 -7.58
N ASN A 107 -0.69 -4.03 -7.79
CA ASN A 107 -0.98 -4.91 -8.93
C ASN A 107 -2.26 -5.73 -8.66
N LEU A 108 -3.35 -5.05 -8.30
CA LEU A 108 -4.59 -5.66 -7.85
C LEU A 108 -5.28 -6.37 -9.03
N PRO A 109 -5.50 -7.70 -8.97
CA PRO A 109 -6.23 -8.40 -10.03
C PRO A 109 -7.71 -8.01 -10.02
N PRO A 110 -8.44 -8.23 -11.13
CA PRO A 110 -9.89 -8.06 -11.17
C PRO A 110 -10.57 -8.88 -10.06
N SER A 111 -11.64 -8.33 -9.46
CA SER A 111 -12.41 -9.03 -8.42
C SER A 111 -13.00 -10.37 -8.90
N SER A 112 -13.21 -10.52 -10.21
CA SER A 112 -13.68 -11.75 -10.85
C SER A 112 -12.64 -12.88 -10.89
N VAL A 113 -11.39 -12.64 -10.47
CA VAL A 113 -10.35 -13.69 -10.44
C VAL A 113 -10.65 -14.73 -9.37
N THR A 114 -11.21 -14.34 -8.22
CA THR A 114 -11.58 -15.29 -7.17
C THR A 114 -12.98 -15.84 -7.38
N ASN A 115 -13.18 -17.12 -7.05
CA ASN A 115 -14.50 -17.76 -7.02
C ASN A 115 -14.91 -18.09 -5.58
N GLY A 116 -16.21 -18.13 -5.32
CA GLY A 116 -16.75 -18.54 -4.01
C GLY A 116 -16.49 -17.53 -2.90
N ASP A 117 -16.55 -17.96 -1.64
CA ASP A 117 -16.46 -17.11 -0.45
C ASP A 117 -15.21 -17.37 0.39
N SER A 118 -14.07 -17.64 -0.28
CA SER A 118 -12.77 -17.74 0.39
C SER A 118 -12.37 -16.41 1.02
N GLU A 119 -11.42 -16.46 1.97
CA GLU A 119 -10.88 -15.24 2.60
C GLU A 119 -10.22 -14.32 1.57
N ALA A 120 -9.53 -14.88 0.58
CA ALA A 120 -8.99 -14.12 -0.54
C ALA A 120 -10.07 -13.38 -1.33
N SER A 121 -11.20 -14.04 -1.59
CA SER A 121 -12.32 -13.41 -2.30
C SER A 121 -12.92 -12.26 -1.51
N LYS A 122 -13.15 -12.44 -0.20
CA LYS A 122 -13.69 -11.40 0.68
C LYS A 122 -12.80 -10.18 0.75
N VAL A 123 -11.50 -10.36 0.98
CA VAL A 123 -10.54 -9.25 1.10
C VAL A 123 -10.35 -8.53 -0.24
N LEU A 124 -10.30 -9.27 -1.36
CA LEU A 124 -10.23 -8.64 -2.69
C LEU A 124 -11.50 -7.84 -3.02
N ARG A 125 -12.69 -8.36 -2.69
CA ARG A 125 -13.95 -7.59 -2.84
C ARG A 125 -13.92 -6.32 -2.01
N ALA A 126 -13.54 -6.41 -0.74
CA ALA A 126 -13.42 -5.27 0.17
C ALA A 126 -12.45 -4.19 -0.37
N MET A 127 -11.30 -4.61 -0.92
CA MET A 127 -10.37 -3.70 -1.59
C MET A 127 -11.02 -2.98 -2.77
N HIS A 128 -11.68 -3.70 -3.67
CA HIS A 128 -12.34 -3.11 -4.85
C HIS A 128 -13.49 -2.18 -4.48
N GLU A 129 -14.32 -2.57 -3.50
CA GLU A 129 -15.44 -1.76 -3.02
C GLU A 129 -14.97 -0.48 -2.34
N GLY A 130 -13.99 -0.59 -1.45
CA GLY A 130 -13.41 0.55 -0.76
C GLY A 130 -12.69 1.51 -1.70
N LEU A 131 -11.92 1.00 -2.68
CA LEU A 131 -11.30 1.85 -3.71
C LEU A 131 -12.32 2.59 -4.56
N ARG A 132 -13.40 1.90 -4.95
CA ARG A 132 -14.50 2.53 -5.70
C ARG A 132 -15.18 3.62 -4.89
N ALA A 133 -15.39 3.41 -3.59
CA ALA A 133 -15.99 4.40 -2.70
C ALA A 133 -15.11 5.65 -2.56
N GLU A 134 -13.78 5.46 -2.47
CA GLU A 134 -12.81 6.56 -2.41
C GLU A 134 -12.54 7.22 -3.78
N GLY A 135 -13.12 6.69 -4.87
CA GLY A 135 -12.87 7.19 -6.23
C GLY A 135 -11.45 6.92 -6.73
N LEU A 136 -10.76 5.92 -6.16
CA LEU A 136 -9.37 5.58 -6.47
C LEU A 136 -9.30 4.45 -7.48
N LYS A 137 -8.43 4.62 -8.49
CA LYS A 137 -8.03 3.54 -9.39
C LYS A 137 -6.62 3.09 -9.02
N PRO A 138 -6.42 1.79 -8.70
CA PRO A 138 -5.09 1.30 -8.37
C PRO A 138 -4.15 1.44 -9.58
N ILE A 139 -2.95 1.95 -9.31
CA ILE A 139 -1.88 2.11 -10.28
C ILE A 139 -1.07 0.82 -10.29
N GLU A 140 -1.06 0.16 -11.44
CA GLU A 140 -0.20 -1.01 -11.66
C GLU A 140 1.28 -0.58 -11.71
N ALA A 141 2.12 -1.35 -11.03
CA ALA A 141 3.56 -1.15 -10.95
C ALA A 141 4.27 -2.46 -11.29
N PHE A 142 4.74 -2.57 -12.53
CA PHE A 142 5.50 -3.72 -13.01
C PHE A 142 6.91 -3.31 -13.38
N ALA A 143 7.87 -4.19 -13.15
CA ALA A 143 9.23 -4.04 -13.62
C ALA A 143 9.24 -3.98 -15.15
N SER A 144 10.03 -3.05 -15.69
CA SER A 144 10.28 -2.92 -17.12
C SER A 144 11.77 -3.14 -17.39
N THR A 145 12.09 -3.64 -18.58
CA THR A 145 13.49 -3.84 -19.01
C THR A 145 14.31 -2.56 -19.01
N LYS A 146 13.64 -1.41 -19.14
CA LYS A 146 14.25 -0.07 -19.12
C LYS A 146 14.36 0.55 -17.71
N LEU A 147 13.77 -0.09 -16.69
CA LEU A 147 13.72 0.42 -15.31
C LEU A 147 13.24 1.89 -15.24
N GLU A 148 12.19 2.20 -16.01
CA GLU A 148 11.63 3.54 -16.06
C GLU A 148 11.08 3.97 -14.69
N PRO A 149 11.50 5.13 -14.15
CA PRO A 149 11.05 5.59 -12.85
C PRO A 149 9.63 6.17 -12.89
N ILE A 150 8.83 5.84 -11.88
CA ILE A 150 7.55 6.48 -11.57
C ILE A 150 7.82 7.69 -10.67
N THR A 151 7.51 8.91 -11.11
CA THR A 151 7.61 10.10 -10.25
C THR A 151 6.48 10.09 -9.22
N LEU A 152 6.84 10.02 -7.95
CA LEU A 152 5.89 10.06 -6.83
C LEU A 152 5.69 11.48 -6.30
N TYR A 153 6.77 12.25 -6.25
CA TYR A 153 6.79 13.64 -5.77
C TYR A 153 7.85 14.42 -6.54
N GLU A 154 7.57 15.67 -6.88
CA GLU A 154 8.54 16.58 -7.48
C GLU A 154 8.16 18.02 -7.15
N VAL A 155 9.10 18.75 -6.54
CA VAL A 155 8.93 20.17 -6.20
C VAL A 155 10.17 20.93 -6.65
N ILE A 156 9.94 21.98 -7.43
CA ILE A 156 10.99 22.88 -7.93
C ILE A 156 11.72 23.48 -6.73
N GLY A 157 13.04 23.36 -6.73
CA GLY A 157 13.89 23.87 -5.66
C GLY A 157 14.04 22.94 -4.44
N GLU A 158 13.27 21.85 -4.33
CA GLU A 158 13.44 20.85 -3.27
C GLU A 158 14.01 19.52 -3.78
N GLY A 159 13.48 18.99 -4.88
CA GLY A 159 13.89 17.71 -5.44
C GLY A 159 12.73 16.83 -5.90
N ALA A 160 13.03 15.57 -6.21
CA ALA A 160 12.08 14.59 -6.68
C ALA A 160 12.25 13.23 -5.98
N LEU A 161 11.12 12.62 -5.59
CA LEU A 161 11.05 11.22 -5.16
C LEU A 161 10.53 10.37 -6.32
N ARG A 162 11.32 9.36 -6.69
CA ARG A 162 10.98 8.43 -7.78
C ARG A 162 10.98 7.00 -7.28
N MET A 163 10.11 6.18 -7.85
CA MET A 163 10.02 4.75 -7.60
C MET A 163 10.48 3.99 -8.83
N ILE A 164 11.43 3.06 -8.67
CA ILE A 164 11.87 2.15 -9.74
C ILE A 164 11.44 0.74 -9.36
N VAL A 165 10.54 0.14 -10.14
CA VAL A 165 10.01 -1.20 -9.89
C VAL A 165 11.01 -2.25 -10.37
N LEU A 166 11.34 -3.20 -9.50
CA LEU A 166 12.28 -4.29 -9.74
C LEU A 166 11.57 -5.65 -9.88
N ASN A 167 10.41 -5.81 -9.24
CA ASN A 167 9.55 -7.00 -9.33
C ASN A 167 8.10 -6.56 -9.04
N PRO A 168 7.06 -7.21 -9.58
CA PRO A 168 7.08 -8.27 -10.59
C PRO A 168 7.18 -7.76 -12.02
N GLU A 169 7.63 -8.61 -12.94
CA GLU A 169 7.51 -8.37 -14.38
C GLU A 169 6.09 -8.63 -14.89
N ARG A 170 5.63 -7.82 -15.84
CA ARG A 170 4.34 -8.05 -16.50
C ARG A 170 4.39 -9.38 -17.27
N ASN A 171 3.36 -10.21 -17.10
CA ASN A 171 3.21 -11.53 -17.75
C ASN A 171 4.21 -12.61 -17.29
N SER A 172 4.81 -12.48 -16.11
CA SER A 172 5.65 -13.54 -15.56
C SER A 172 4.85 -14.84 -15.30
N LYS A 173 5.56 -15.98 -15.32
CA LYS A 173 4.95 -17.28 -14.97
C LYS A 173 4.41 -17.26 -13.54
N ASP A 174 5.14 -16.64 -12.62
CA ASP A 174 4.72 -16.51 -11.22
C ASP A 174 3.45 -15.68 -11.06
N LEU A 175 3.27 -14.62 -11.87
CA LEU A 175 2.03 -13.84 -11.88
C LEU A 175 0.86 -14.68 -12.38
N THR A 176 1.08 -15.49 -13.41
CA THR A 176 0.06 -16.44 -13.90
C THR A 176 -0.29 -17.49 -12.82
N SER A 177 0.71 -18.00 -12.12
CA SER A 177 0.52 -18.93 -11.00
C SER A 177 -0.19 -18.29 -9.80
N LEU A 178 0.05 -17.00 -9.50
CA LEU A 178 -0.71 -16.27 -8.49
C LEU A 178 -2.18 -16.16 -8.87
N LEU A 179 -2.51 -15.82 -10.12
CA LEU A 179 -3.90 -15.75 -10.58
C LEU A 179 -4.60 -17.11 -10.49
N HIS A 180 -3.88 -18.21 -10.75
CA HIS A 180 -4.41 -19.55 -10.54
C HIS A 180 -4.60 -19.86 -9.05
N ALA A 181 -3.63 -19.54 -8.21
CA ALA A 181 -3.70 -19.71 -6.76
C ALA A 181 -4.89 -18.97 -6.14
N LEU A 182 -5.17 -17.75 -6.59
CA LEU A 182 -6.34 -16.97 -6.16
C LEU A 182 -7.67 -17.58 -6.61
N LYS A 183 -7.69 -18.35 -7.71
CA LYS A 183 -8.88 -19.08 -8.18
C LYS A 183 -9.13 -20.35 -7.38
N THR A 184 -8.07 -21.08 -7.05
CA THR A 184 -8.15 -22.40 -6.39
C THR A 184 -8.02 -22.33 -4.87
N ASP A 185 -7.65 -21.16 -4.33
CA ASP A 185 -7.33 -20.94 -2.92
C ASP A 185 -6.10 -21.76 -2.44
N GLU A 186 -5.22 -22.13 -3.37
CA GLU A 186 -4.06 -22.98 -3.09
C GLU A 186 -2.74 -22.20 -3.25
N ASN A 187 -1.85 -22.30 -2.26
CA ASN A 187 -0.50 -21.72 -2.32
C ASN A 187 -0.44 -20.20 -2.59
N ILE A 188 -1.50 -19.44 -2.24
CA ILE A 188 -1.56 -17.98 -2.49
C ILE A 188 -0.33 -17.27 -1.92
N GLU A 189 0.02 -17.50 -0.65
CA GLU A 189 1.14 -16.80 -0.01
C GLU A 189 2.48 -17.05 -0.72
N LYS A 190 2.69 -18.27 -1.24
CA LYS A 190 3.90 -18.62 -1.99
C LYS A 190 4.00 -17.76 -3.26
N PHE A 191 2.94 -17.75 -4.08
CA PHE A 191 2.96 -17.02 -5.35
C PHE A 191 2.86 -15.52 -5.17
N ALA A 192 2.19 -15.05 -4.11
CA ALA A 192 2.16 -13.63 -3.73
C ALA A 192 3.55 -13.13 -3.32
N ALA A 193 4.35 -13.95 -2.63
CA ALA A 193 5.73 -13.61 -2.30
C ALA A 193 6.62 -13.51 -3.56
N LEU A 194 6.51 -14.47 -4.49
CA LEU A 194 7.26 -14.46 -5.76
C LEU A 194 6.90 -13.25 -6.64
N THR A 195 5.66 -12.78 -6.54
CA THR A 195 5.14 -11.65 -7.32
C THR A 195 5.10 -10.34 -6.52
N SER A 196 5.77 -10.30 -5.37
CA SER A 196 5.75 -9.13 -4.49
C SER A 196 6.40 -7.92 -5.15
N LEU A 197 5.83 -6.74 -4.90
CA LEU A 197 6.33 -5.48 -5.41
C LEU A 197 7.65 -5.14 -4.70
N ALA A 198 8.77 -5.36 -5.39
CA ALA A 198 10.09 -4.91 -4.96
C ALA A 198 10.48 -3.67 -5.75
N PHE A 199 10.98 -2.64 -5.09
CA PHE A 199 11.27 -1.36 -5.73
C PHE A 199 12.32 -0.53 -4.98
N LEU A 200 12.96 0.38 -5.69
CA LEU A 200 13.81 1.41 -5.12
C LEU A 200 13.03 2.72 -5.01
N LEU A 201 12.98 3.30 -3.82
CA LEU A 201 12.65 4.71 -3.63
C LEU A 201 13.92 5.53 -3.73
N VAL A 202 13.97 6.45 -4.68
CA VAL A 202 15.15 7.27 -4.97
C VAL A 202 14.80 8.74 -4.78
N TRP A 203 15.46 9.38 -3.83
CA TRP A 203 15.36 10.82 -3.59
C TRP A 203 16.48 11.55 -4.31
N TYR A 204 16.10 12.39 -5.28
CA TYR A 204 16.98 13.28 -6.02
C TYR A 204 16.84 14.70 -5.46
N PRO A 205 17.79 15.20 -4.66
CA PRO A 205 17.76 16.59 -4.20
C PRO A 205 17.88 17.56 -5.37
N SER A 206 17.27 18.74 -5.25
CA SER A 206 17.44 19.85 -6.21
C SER A 206 18.88 20.37 -6.25
N ASP A 207 19.56 20.37 -5.10
CA ASP A 207 20.97 20.68 -4.97
C ASP A 207 21.81 19.47 -5.39
N HIS A 208 22.48 19.57 -6.54
CA HIS A 208 23.31 18.51 -7.11
C HIS A 208 24.59 18.21 -6.30
N THR A 209 24.92 19.02 -5.29
CA THR A 209 26.02 18.72 -4.36
C THR A 209 25.61 17.75 -3.26
N MET A 210 24.30 17.60 -3.01
CA MET A 210 23.76 16.69 -1.99
C MET A 210 23.63 15.26 -2.54
N PRO A 211 23.85 14.23 -1.71
CA PRO A 211 23.82 12.85 -2.15
C PRO A 211 22.39 12.38 -2.48
N VAL A 212 22.27 11.60 -3.57
CA VAL A 212 21.05 10.86 -3.90
C VAL A 212 20.84 9.74 -2.89
N SER A 213 19.73 9.77 -2.16
CA SER A 213 19.37 8.71 -1.20
C SER A 213 18.52 7.63 -1.86
N ARG A 214 18.73 6.38 -1.47
CA ARG A 214 18.03 5.21 -2.03
C ARG A 214 17.57 4.30 -0.90
N ILE A 215 16.32 3.86 -0.97
CA ILE A 215 15.76 2.87 -0.06
C ILE A 215 15.27 1.71 -0.91
N LEU A 216 15.77 0.50 -0.65
CA LEU A 216 15.29 -0.72 -1.28
C LEU A 216 14.14 -1.29 -0.45
N ILE A 217 13.01 -1.49 -1.11
CA ILE A 217 11.85 -2.21 -0.60
C ILE A 217 11.84 -3.58 -1.30
N THR A 218 11.96 -4.67 -0.55
CA THR A 218 12.09 -6.03 -1.09
C THR A 218 10.76 -6.78 -1.23
N GLY A 219 9.63 -6.11 -1.03
CA GLY A 219 8.30 -6.74 -1.06
C GLY A 219 7.89 -7.28 0.31
N LYS A 220 8.15 -8.56 0.61
CA LYS A 220 7.81 -9.14 1.92
C LYS A 220 8.58 -8.45 3.06
N PHE A 221 7.87 -7.64 3.84
CA PHE A 221 8.34 -7.05 5.09
C PHE A 221 7.99 -7.99 6.25
N ILE A 222 9.02 -8.58 6.86
CA ILE A 222 8.96 -9.09 8.24
C ILE A 222 10.27 -8.62 8.88
N PHE A 223 10.20 -7.64 9.79
CA PHE A 223 11.31 -7.18 10.62
C PHE A 223 11.50 -8.05 11.87
#